data_AF-A0A967WA19-F1
#
_entry.id   AF-A0A967WA19-F1
#
_cell.length_a   1.000
_cell.length_b   1.000
_cell.length_c   1.000
_cell.angle_alpha   90.00
_cell.angle_beta   90.00
_cell.angle_gamma   90.00
#
_symmetry.space_group_name_H-M   'P 1'
#
loop_
_entity.id
_entity.type
_entity.pdbx_description
1 polymer ?
#
loop_
_entity_poly.entity_id
_entity_poly.type
_entity_poly.pdbx_seq_one_letter_code
_entity_poly.pdbx_strand_id
1 'polypeptide(L)'
;LAFPSIMLVSIWQGVGFQMVIYLAGLQDIPSELYEAAQVDGANQWQQFRHVTLPQLRNTTIFVVIATTILSFKLFAQVWVMTQG
;
A
#
# COMPACT_ATOMS: atom_id res chain seq x y z
N LEU A 1 3.55 -21.04 -17.35
CA LEU A 1 3.82 -20.82 -15.90
C LEU A 1 4.84 -19.71 -15.63
N ALA A 2 5.67 -19.28 -16.58
CA ALA A 2 6.67 -18.21 -16.35
C ALA A 2 6.05 -16.84 -16.01
N PHE A 3 4.95 -16.46 -16.67
CA PHE A 3 4.30 -15.15 -16.47
C PHE A 3 3.83 -14.89 -15.02
N PRO A 4 3.05 -15.80 -14.37
CA PRO A 4 2.66 -15.63 -12.97
C PRO A 4 3.84 -15.54 -12.00
N SER A 5 4.91 -16.30 -12.24
CA SER A 5 6.11 -16.28 -11.39
C SER A 5 6.85 -14.94 -11.50
N ILE A 6 6.98 -14.38 -12.70
CA ILE A 6 7.60 -13.06 -12.92
C ILE A 6 6.77 -11.96 -12.25
N MET A 7 5.44 -12.05 -12.35
CA MET A 7 4.54 -11.12 -11.67
C MET A 7 4.71 -11.17 -10.15
N LEU A 8 4.76 -12.37 -9.56
CA LEU A 8 4.94 -12.54 -8.11
C LEU A 8 6.26 -11.94 -7.62
N VAL A 9 7.36 -12.19 -8.32
CA VAL A 9 8.68 -11.65 -7.94
C VAL A 9 8.71 -10.12 -8.07
N SER A 10 8.09 -9.58 -9.12
CA SER A 10 7.97 -8.13 -9.32
C SER A 10 7.15 -7.47 -8.20
N ILE A 11 6.04 -8.08 -7.80
CA ILE A 11 5.23 -7.60 -6.68
C ILE A 11 6.06 -7.65 -5.39
N TRP A 12 6.70 -8.78 -5.11
CA TRP A 12 7.52 -8.97 -3.91
C TRP A 12 8.63 -7.91 -3.76
N GLN A 13 9.29 -7.54 -4.86
CA GLN A 13 10.31 -6.48 -4.83
C GLN A 13 9.75 -5.12 -4.38
N GLY A 14 8.50 -4.79 -4.72
CA GLY A 14 7.85 -3.53 -4.34
C GLY A 14 7.33 -3.50 -2.90
N VAL A 15 7.01 -4.68 -2.34
CA VAL A 15 6.32 -4.81 -1.04
C VAL A 15 7.08 -4.12 0.09
N GLY A 16 8.42 -4.24 0.14
CA GLY A 16 9.21 -3.67 1.23
C GLY A 16 9.05 -2.16 1.37
N PHE A 17 9.13 -1.42 0.26
CA PHE A 17 8.96 0.04 0.27
C PHE A 17 7.52 0.45 0.59
N GLN A 18 6.55 -0.23 -0.01
CA GLN A 18 5.13 0.04 0.23
C GLN A 18 4.75 -0.23 1.69
N MET A 19 5.30 -1.28 2.30
CA MET A 19 5.07 -1.62 3.71
C MET A 19 5.52 -0.50 4.66
N VAL A 20 6.70 0.10 4.43
CA VAL A 20 7.19 1.22 5.25
C VAL A 20 6.23 2.42 5.15
N ILE A 21 5.73 2.72 3.95
CA ILE A 21 4.76 3.80 3.76
C ILE A 21 3.45 3.51 4.50
N TYR A 22 2.94 2.29 4.42
CA TYR A 22 1.74 1.91 5.16
C TYR A 22 1.95 1.94 6.68
N LEU A 23 3.12 1.54 7.17
CA LEU A 23 3.45 1.64 8.61
C LEU A 23 3.51 3.10 9.07
N ALA A 24 4.06 4.00 8.27
CA ALA A 24 4.05 5.43 8.57
C ALA A 24 2.61 5.96 8.60
N GLY A 25 1.79 5.60 7.60
CA GLY A 25 0.39 5.98 7.55
C GLY A 25 -0.46 5.42 8.70
N LEU A 26 -0.13 4.23 9.20
CA LEU A 26 -0.78 3.63 10.38
C LEU A 26 -0.39 4.35 11.67
N GLN A 27 0.86 4.76 11.81
CA GLN A 27 1.35 5.53 12.96
C GLN A 27 0.75 6.94 13.03
N ASP A 28 0.35 7.50 11.89
CA ASP A 28 -0.28 8.82 11.80
C ASP A 28 -1.75 8.81 12.24
N ILE A 29 -2.37 7.62 12.39
CA ILE A 29 -3.77 7.52 12.83
C ILE A 29 -3.84 7.79 14.35
N PRO A 30 -4.60 8.80 14.79
CA PRO A 30 -4.74 9.09 16.22
C PRO A 30 -5.35 7.90 16.99
N SER A 31 -4.72 7.50 18.09
CA SER A 31 -5.20 6.40 18.95
C SER A 31 -6.59 6.68 19.55
N GLU A 32 -6.92 7.96 19.76
CA GLU A 32 -8.21 8.44 20.27
C GLU A 32 -9.40 7.95 19.42
N LEU A 33 -9.22 7.78 18.10
CA LEU A 33 -10.28 7.25 17.24
C LEU A 33 -10.59 5.78 17.53
N TYR A 34 -9.58 4.99 17.89
CA TYR A 34 -9.77 3.60 18.28
C TYR A 34 -10.37 3.49 19.68
N GLU A 35 -9.99 4.36 20.60
CA GLU A 35 -10.59 4.44 21.94
C GLU A 35 -12.06 4.84 21.87
N ALA A 36 -12.40 5.88 21.08
CA ALA A 36 -13.78 6.28 20.85
C ALA A 36 -14.60 5.14 20.24
N ALA A 37 -14.08 4.45 19.23
CA ALA A 37 -14.75 3.30 18.63
C ALA A 37 -14.94 2.14 19.62
N GLN A 38 -14.00 1.91 20.56
CA GLN A 38 -14.17 0.92 21.62
C GLN A 38 -15.24 1.32 22.63
N VAL A 39 -15.30 2.60 23.02
CA VAL A 39 -16.36 3.14 23.89
C VAL A 39 -17.74 3.00 23.24
N ASP A 40 -17.83 3.20 21.92
CA ASP A 40 -19.04 2.99 21.12
C ASP A 40 -19.37 1.49 20.88
N GLY A 41 -18.57 0.56 21.41
CA GLY A 41 -18.79 -0.88 21.32
C GLY A 41 -18.41 -1.50 19.97
N ALA A 42 -17.61 -0.81 19.14
CA ALA A 42 -17.17 -1.33 17.86
C ALA A 42 -16.17 -2.48 18.00
N ASN A 43 -16.41 -3.59 17.30
CA ASN A 43 -15.48 -4.71 17.22
C ASN A 43 -14.29 -4.41 16.30
N GLN A 44 -13.24 -5.26 16.32
CA GLN A 44 -12.00 -5.01 15.57
C GLN A 44 -12.22 -4.88 14.04
N TRP A 45 -13.18 -5.61 13.47
CA TRP A 45 -13.48 -5.50 12.04
C TRP A 45 -14.16 -4.15 11.70
N GLN A 46 -15.04 -3.67 12.57
CA GLN A 46 -15.66 -2.36 12.44
C GLN A 46 -14.62 -1.25 12.59
N GLN A 47 -13.70 -1.36 13.54
CA GLN A 47 -12.57 -0.44 13.71
C GLN A 47 -11.69 -0.43 12.46
N PHE A 48 -11.32 -1.59 11.92
CA PHE A 48 -10.54 -1.66 10.68
C PHE A 48 -11.26 -0.98 9.50
N ARG A 49 -12.54 -1.27 9.28
CA ARG A 49 -13.29 -0.75 8.12
C ARG A 49 -13.65 0.73 8.25
N HIS A 50 -13.93 1.24 9.45
CA HIS A 50 -14.44 2.59 9.66
C HIS A 50 -13.41 3.58 10.24
N VAL A 51 -12.32 3.08 10.84
CA VAL A 51 -11.22 3.92 11.36
C VAL A 51 -9.97 3.73 10.50
N THR A 52 -9.44 2.52 10.41
CA THR A 52 -8.15 2.28 9.74
C THR A 52 -8.21 2.51 8.24
N LEU A 53 -9.15 1.86 7.54
CA LEU A 53 -9.26 1.90 6.07
C LEU A 53 -9.53 3.31 5.53
N PRO A 54 -10.44 4.13 6.11
CA PRO A 54 -10.70 5.48 5.62
C PRO A 54 -9.51 6.41 5.88
N GLN A 55 -8.83 6.28 7.02
CA GLN A 55 -7.67 7.10 7.35
C GLN A 55 -6.45 6.76 6.48
N LEU A 56 -6.27 5.48 6.12
CA LEU A 56 -5.24 5.06 5.18
C LEU A 56 -5.54 5.43 3.72
N ARG A 57 -6.71 5.98 3.39
CA ARG A 57 -7.09 6.30 2.00
C ARG A 57 -6.04 7.16 1.29
N ASN A 58 -5.53 8.20 1.96
CA ASN A 58 -4.53 9.08 1.37
C ASN A 58 -3.20 8.36 1.12
N THR A 59 -2.76 7.54 2.08
CA THR A 59 -1.58 6.67 1.97
C THR A 59 -1.73 5.69 0.82
N THR A 60 -2.88 5.04 0.68
CA THR A 60 -3.18 4.12 -0.42
C THR A 60 -3.14 4.82 -1.77
N ILE A 61 -3.74 6.01 -1.91
CA ILE A 61 -3.70 6.79 -3.15
C ILE A 61 -2.27 7.12 -3.53
N PHE A 62 -1.46 7.58 -2.57
CA PHE A 62 -0.04 7.86 -2.79
C PHE A 62 0.71 6.61 -3.26
N VAL A 63 0.54 5.47 -2.57
CA VAL A 63 1.19 4.20 -2.94
C VAL A 63 0.80 3.78 -4.35
N VAL A 64 -0.48 3.83 -4.70
CA VAL A 64 -0.96 3.45 -6.04
C VAL A 64 -0.30 4.33 -7.11
N ILE A 65 -0.32 5.65 -6.95
CA ILE A 65 0.28 6.58 -7.92
C ILE A 65 1.79 6.34 -8.03
N ALA A 66 2.49 6.25 -6.90
CA ALA A 66 3.94 6.04 -6.87
C ALA A 66 4.33 4.71 -7.52
N THR A 67 3.62 3.63 -7.22
CA THR A 67 3.85 2.31 -7.82
C THR A 67 3.55 2.33 -9.32
N THR A 68 2.48 3.01 -9.77
CA THR A 68 2.21 3.18 -11.20
C THR A 68 3.37 3.88 -11.90
N ILE A 69 3.89 4.99 -11.34
CA ILE A 69 5.06 5.70 -11.88
C ILE A 69 6.29 4.79 -11.94
N LEU A 70 6.57 4.03 -10.88
CA LEU A 70 7.69 3.10 -10.82
C LEU A 70 7.58 1.98 -11.85
N SER A 71 6.39 1.43 -12.05
CA SER A 71 6.12 0.40 -13.07
C SER A 71 6.37 0.93 -14.49
N PHE A 72 5.95 2.16 -14.79
CA PHE A 72 6.26 2.79 -16.09
C PHE A 72 7.76 3.02 -16.28
N LYS A 73 8.49 3.40 -15.22
CA LYS A 73 9.95 3.53 -15.26
C LYS A 73 10.64 2.19 -15.50
N LEU A 74 10.16 1.11 -14.89
CA LEU A 74 10.68 -0.25 -15.13
C LEU A 74 10.51 -0.66 -16.60
N PHE A 75 9.35 -0.41 -17.20
CA PHE A 75 9.15 -0.68 -18.63
C PHE A 75 10.11 0.12 -19.51
N ALA A 76 10.24 1.43 -19.25
CA ALA A 76 11.16 2.29 -19.98
C ALA A 76 12.63 1.86 -19.81
N GLN A 77 13.03 1.46 -18.60
CA GLN A 77 14.37 0.96 -18.31
C GLN A 77 14.67 -0.34 -19.04
N VAL A 78 13.74 -1.30 -19.04
CA VAL A 78 13.87 -2.54 -19.80
C VAL A 78 14.02 -2.23 -21.29
N TRP A 79 13.14 -1.40 -21.86
CA TRP A 79 13.17 -1.03 -23.28
C TRP A 79 14.49 -0.35 -23.70
N VAL A 80 15.01 0.57 -22.88
CA VAL A 80 16.27 1.27 -23.15
C VAL A 80 17.47 0.33 -23.02
N MET A 81 17.46 -0.56 -22.02
CA MET A 81 18.54 -1.54 -21.82
C MET A 81 18.53 -2.66 -22.88
N THR A 82 17.37 -3.01 -23.45
CA THR A 82 17.27 -4.01 -24.52
C THR A 82 17.41 -3.43 -25.93
N GLN A 83 17.42 -2.10 -26.09
CA GLN A 83 17.46 -1.42 -27.40
C GLN A 83 16.32 -1.85 -28.35
N GLY A 84 15.17 -2.24 -27.79
CA GLY A 84 14.17 -3.04 -28.48
C GLY A 84 14.37 -4.51 -28.16
#